data_AF-A0A8X6SMR8-F1
#
_entry.id   AF-A0A8X6SMR8-F1
#
_cell.length_a   1.000
_cell.length_b   1.000
_cell.length_c   1.000
_cell.angle_alpha   90.00
_cell.angle_beta   90.00
_cell.angle_gamma   90.00
#
_symmetry.space_group_name_H-M   'P 1'
#
loop_
_entity.id
_entity.type
_entity.pdbx_description
1 polymer ?
#
loop_
_entity_poly.entity_id
_entity_poly.type
_entity_poly.pdbx_seq_one_letter_code
_entity_poly.pdbx_strand_id
1 'polypeptide(L)'
;MFRLILIDESQRVSLRIVSKDKTDSPVKIFRLTTFTYGTKRTPYLATTSLKQFVIDDGDKYLLAVEFIMSDVYRDDLLTGADDLESGRKLLVQLVSMLKGAGMELHKWSASNPLLLPDSKCLVKNLSYSSSTETKTLRLL
;
A
#
# COMPACT_ATOMS: atom_id res chain seq x y z
N MET A 1 1.10 4.35 1.64
CA MET A 1 1.12 3.55 2.89
C MET A 1 1.93 4.19 4.03
N PHE A 2 3.26 4.25 3.99
CA PHE A 2 4.09 4.59 5.18
C PHE A 2 3.74 5.88 5.93
N ARG A 3 3.47 6.96 5.20
CA ARG A 3 3.13 8.27 5.79
C ARG A 3 1.78 8.30 6.51
N LEU A 4 0.98 7.25 6.39
CA LEU A 4 -0.32 7.12 7.06
C LEU A 4 -0.19 6.44 8.43
N ILE A 5 0.98 5.89 8.75
CA ILE A 5 1.21 5.14 9.99
C ILE A 5 2.05 5.99 10.92
N LEU A 6 1.48 6.34 12.07
CA LEU A 6 2.15 7.10 13.12
C LEU A 6 3.18 6.22 13.84
N ILE A 7 4.35 6.80 14.08
CA ILE A 7 5.36 6.22 14.95
C ILE A 7 4.99 6.54 16.39
N ASP A 8 5.16 5.57 17.28
CA ASP A 8 5.03 5.77 18.71
C ASP A 8 5.89 6.94 19.20
N GLU A 9 5.32 7.80 20.06
CA GLU A 9 5.97 9.06 20.45
C GLU A 9 7.33 8.85 21.12
N SER A 10 7.49 7.75 21.87
CA SER A 10 8.76 7.42 22.54
C SER A 10 9.88 7.10 21.54
N GLN A 11 9.54 6.58 20.36
CA GLN A 11 10.49 6.18 19.32
C GLN A 11 10.88 7.34 18.39
N ARG A 12 10.06 8.40 18.31
CA ARG A 12 10.31 9.56 17.43
C ARG A 12 11.60 10.31 17.78
N VAL A 13 12.08 10.18 19.01
CA VAL A 13 13.32 10.84 19.49
C VAL A 13 14.54 10.44 18.66
N SER A 14 14.56 9.21 18.14
CA SER A 14 15.65 8.62 17.36
C SER A 14 15.55 8.91 15.86
N LEU A 15 14.46 9.53 15.41
CA LEU A 15 14.17 9.78 13.99
C LEU A 15 14.18 11.29 13.70
N ARG A 16 15.38 11.87 13.83
CA ARG A 16 15.61 13.30 13.61
C ARG A 16 16.21 13.58 12.25
N ILE A 17 15.74 14.64 11.61
CA ILE A 17 16.35 15.20 10.40
C ILE A 17 16.96 16.54 10.79
N VAL A 18 18.25 16.69 10.54
CA VAL A 18 18.96 17.94 10.72
C VAL A 18 19.00 18.65 9.36
N SER A 19 18.54 19.89 9.32
CA SER A 19 18.56 20.71 8.11
C SER A 19 19.13 22.09 8.40
N LYS A 20 19.81 22.64 7.41
CA LYS A 20 20.43 23.95 7.46
C LYS A 20 20.26 24.61 6.10
N ASP A 21 19.54 25.73 6.05
CA ASP A 21 19.17 26.35 4.77
C ASP A 21 20.37 27.02 4.10
N LYS A 22 21.25 27.65 4.91
CA LYS A 22 22.49 28.31 4.51
C LYS A 22 23.59 28.08 5.54
N THR A 23 24.84 28.24 5.15
CA THR A 23 26.02 28.02 6.02
C THR A 23 25.96 28.81 7.33
N ASP A 24 25.36 30.00 7.34
CA ASP A 24 25.23 30.86 8.53
C ASP A 24 23.85 30.79 9.21
N SER A 25 22.89 30.04 8.63
CA SER A 25 21.56 29.90 9.24
C SER A 25 21.60 28.97 10.47
N PRO A 26 20.73 29.18 11.47
CA PRO A 26 20.62 28.28 12.61
C PRO A 26 20.22 26.87 12.14
N VAL A 27 20.74 25.86 12.82
CA VAL A 27 20.42 24.47 12.54
C VAL A 27 18.98 24.18 12.95
N LYS A 28 18.19 23.62 12.03
CA LYS A 28 16.82 23.17 12.28
C LYS A 28 16.83 21.66 12.50
N ILE A 29 16.10 21.22 13.53
CA ILE A 29 15.94 19.79 13.85
C ILE A 29 14.46 19.44 13.72
N PHE A 30 14.16 18.56 12.79
CA PHE A 30 12.82 18.00 12.58
C PHE A 30 12.75 16.60 13.18
N ARG A 31 11.57 16.20 13.65
CA ARG A 31 11.29 14.84 14.10
C ARG A 31 10.25 14.22 13.19
N LEU A 32 10.51 13.01 12.74
CA LEU A 32 9.56 12.24 11.95
C LEU A 32 8.46 11.72 12.85
N THR A 33 7.20 11.91 12.42
CA THR A 33 6.00 11.45 13.15
C THR A 33 5.41 10.19 12.53
N THR A 34 5.72 9.90 11.27
CA THR A 34 5.22 8.75 10.51
C THR A 34 6.36 7.97 9.89
N PHE A 35 6.10 6.72 9.51
CA PHE A 35 7.12 5.92 8.84
C PHE A 35 7.61 6.60 7.55
N THR A 36 8.93 6.58 7.36
CA THR A 36 9.58 7.11 6.16
C THR A 36 10.29 6.04 5.37
N TYR A 37 10.47 6.33 4.08
CA TYR A 37 11.36 5.60 3.20
C TYR A 37 12.81 5.63 3.74
N GLY A 38 13.58 4.58 3.45
CA GLY A 38 15.01 4.51 3.80
C GLY A 38 15.31 3.86 5.15
N THR A 39 14.34 3.70 6.05
CA THR A 39 14.54 2.97 7.31
C THR A 39 14.32 1.46 7.09
N LYS A 40 15.33 0.64 7.41
CA LYS A 40 15.34 -0.82 7.15
C LYS A 40 14.09 -1.57 7.67
N ARG A 41 13.53 -1.12 8.78
CA ARG A 41 12.37 -1.76 9.44
C ARG A 41 11.01 -1.26 8.95
N THR A 42 10.95 -0.12 8.26
CA THR A 42 9.69 0.50 7.83
C THR A 42 8.79 -0.43 7.02
N PRO A 43 9.28 -1.18 5.99
CA PRO A 43 8.41 -2.01 5.19
C PRO A 43 7.74 -3.11 6.01
N TYR A 44 8.51 -3.79 6.86
CA TYR A 44 7.98 -4.83 7.74
C TYR A 44 6.91 -4.26 8.67
N LEU A 45 7.21 -3.16 9.37
CA LEU A 45 6.28 -2.54 10.32
C LEU A 45 4.99 -2.10 9.63
N ALA A 46 5.09 -1.51 8.45
CA ALA A 46 3.93 -1.05 7.72
C ALA A 46 3.04 -2.21 7.25
N THR A 47 3.63 -3.27 6.71
CA THR A 47 2.87 -4.47 6.33
C THR A 47 2.24 -5.13 7.57
N THR A 48 2.93 -5.20 8.71
CA THR A 48 2.33 -5.74 9.94
C THR A 48 1.19 -4.88 10.48
N SER A 49 1.30 -3.54 10.42
CA SER A 49 0.22 -2.65 10.82
C SER A 49 -1.00 -2.80 9.91
N LEU A 50 -0.79 -2.96 8.60
CA LEU A 50 -1.88 -3.22 7.66
C LEU A 50 -2.56 -4.57 7.94
N LYS A 51 -1.78 -5.62 8.24
CA LYS A 51 -2.33 -6.93 8.63
C LYS A 51 -3.13 -6.85 9.94
N GLN A 52 -2.66 -6.10 10.92
CA GLN A 52 -3.40 -5.89 12.17
C GLN A 52 -4.73 -5.17 11.91
N PHE A 53 -4.73 -4.13 11.07
CA PHE A 53 -5.97 -3.46 10.66
C PHE A 53 -6.97 -4.45 10.03
N VAL A 54 -6.51 -5.37 9.18
CA VAL A 54 -7.37 -6.39 8.58
C VAL A 54 -7.90 -7.39 9.62
N ILE A 55 -7.11 -7.73 10.65
CA ILE A 55 -7.58 -8.56 11.76
C ILE A 55 -8.68 -7.85 12.55
N ASP A 56 -8.53 -6.54 12.76
CA ASP A 56 -9.44 -5.75 13.61
C ASP A 56 -10.75 -5.39 12.90
N ASP A 57 -10.72 -5.06 11.60
CA ASP A 57 -11.85 -4.50 10.84
C ASP A 57 -12.23 -5.29 9.56
N GLY A 58 -11.57 -6.41 9.28
CA GLY A 58 -11.68 -7.14 8.01
C GLY A 58 -12.90 -8.05 7.83
N ASP A 59 -13.69 -8.32 8.89
CA ASP A 59 -14.79 -9.30 8.87
C ASP A 59 -15.83 -9.07 7.75
N LYS A 60 -15.97 -7.82 7.30
CA LYS A 60 -16.91 -7.42 6.24
C LYS A 60 -16.37 -7.64 4.82
N TYR A 61 -15.09 -8.00 4.68
CA TYR A 61 -14.35 -8.04 3.42
C TYR A 61 -13.57 -9.35 3.26
N LEU A 62 -14.25 -10.49 3.44
CA LEU A 62 -13.63 -11.82 3.49
C LEU A 62 -12.68 -12.14 2.33
N LEU A 63 -12.99 -11.70 1.10
CA LEU A 63 -12.10 -11.91 -0.05
C LEU A 63 -10.84 -11.05 0.10
N ALA A 64 -11.00 -9.77 0.45
CA ALA A 64 -9.87 -8.86 0.61
C ALA A 64 -8.94 -9.28 1.76
N VAL A 65 -9.48 -9.83 2.85
CA VAL A 65 -8.70 -10.32 4.00
C VAL A 65 -7.65 -11.32 3.57
N GLU A 66 -8.07 -12.35 2.83
CA GLU A 66 -7.18 -13.42 2.35
C GLU A 66 -5.99 -12.82 1.59
N PHE A 67 -6.28 -11.96 0.63
CA PHE A 67 -5.25 -11.38 -0.23
C PHE A 67 -4.38 -10.33 0.47
N ILE A 68 -4.90 -9.50 1.38
CA ILE A 68 -4.00 -8.60 2.14
C ILE A 68 -3.04 -9.39 3.04
N MET A 69 -3.48 -10.55 3.55
CA MET A 69 -2.65 -11.40 4.39
C MET A 69 -1.53 -12.09 3.59
N SER A 70 -1.75 -12.45 2.32
CA SER A 70 -0.79 -13.17 1.48
C SER A 70 0.00 -12.30 0.49
N ASP A 71 -0.62 -11.28 -0.10
CA ASP A 71 -0.20 -10.67 -1.37
C ASP A 71 0.41 -9.27 -1.23
N VAL A 72 0.49 -8.72 -0.02
CA VAL A 72 1.17 -7.45 0.22
C VAL A 72 2.67 -7.66 0.29
N TYR A 73 3.39 -7.10 -0.68
CA TYR A 73 4.84 -7.08 -0.72
C TYR A 73 5.37 -5.65 -0.57
N ARG A 74 5.86 -5.33 0.64
CA ARG A 74 6.25 -3.98 1.06
C ARG A 74 5.12 -2.97 0.87
N ASP A 75 5.09 -2.33 -0.29
CA ASP A 75 4.22 -1.22 -0.67
C ASP A 75 3.24 -1.61 -1.78
N ASP A 76 3.49 -2.76 -2.41
CA ASP A 76 2.73 -3.23 -3.55
C ASP A 76 1.74 -4.31 -3.09
N LEU A 77 0.51 -4.22 -3.58
CA LEU A 77 -0.45 -5.33 -3.50
C LEU A 77 -0.50 -6.01 -4.87
N LEU A 78 -0.08 -7.29 -4.93
CA LEU A 78 -0.05 -8.09 -6.15
C LEU A 78 -0.97 -9.29 -6.02
N THR A 79 -2.19 -9.15 -6.53
CA THR A 79 -3.22 -10.17 -6.39
C THR A 79 -3.78 -10.61 -7.74
N GLY A 80 -4.69 -11.58 -7.77
CA GLY A 80 -5.35 -11.99 -9.00
C GLY A 80 -6.55 -12.88 -8.78
N ALA A 81 -7.31 -13.11 -9.84
CA ALA A 81 -8.46 -14.00 -9.84
C ALA A 81 -8.55 -14.81 -11.14
N ASP A 82 -9.25 -15.94 -11.08
CA ASP A 82 -9.42 -16.85 -12.22
C ASP A 82 -10.37 -16.31 -13.28
N ASP A 83 -11.31 -15.44 -12.89
CA ASP A 83 -12.29 -14.84 -13.79
C ASP A 83 -12.50 -13.34 -13.54
N LEU A 84 -13.19 -12.68 -14.48
CA LEU A 84 -13.39 -11.22 -14.43
C LEU A 84 -14.32 -10.79 -13.28
N GLU A 85 -15.35 -11.58 -12.99
CA GLU A 85 -16.35 -11.26 -11.98
C GLU A 85 -15.74 -11.35 -10.59
N SER A 86 -15.01 -12.43 -10.30
CA SER A 86 -14.26 -12.61 -9.07
C SER A 86 -13.21 -11.52 -8.88
N GLY A 87 -12.47 -11.17 -9.94
CA GLY A 87 -11.50 -10.07 -9.91
C GLY A 87 -12.15 -8.72 -9.60
N ARG A 88 -13.34 -8.44 -10.16
CA ARG A 88 -14.08 -7.19 -9.86
C ARG A 88 -14.59 -7.16 -8.42
N LYS A 89 -15.13 -8.27 -7.91
CA LYS A 89 -15.59 -8.37 -6.51
C LYS A 89 -14.42 -8.14 -5.54
N LEU A 90 -13.28 -8.76 -5.82
CA LEU A 90 -12.06 -8.59 -5.05
C LEU A 90 -11.61 -7.12 -5.03
N LEU A 91 -11.54 -6.48 -6.21
CA LEU A 91 -11.16 -5.07 -6.34
C LEU A 91 -12.06 -4.15 -5.50
N VAL A 92 -13.38 -4.35 -5.57
CA VAL A 92 -14.34 -3.56 -4.79
C VAL A 92 -14.13 -3.73 -3.29
N GLN A 93 -13.91 -4.96 -2.82
CA GLN A 93 -13.66 -5.20 -1.39
C GLN A 93 -12.33 -4.59 -0.94
N LEU A 94 -11.25 -4.75 -1.71
CA LEU A 94 -9.94 -4.19 -1.41
C LEU A 94 -9.98 -2.66 -1.30
N VAL A 95 -10.57 -2.00 -2.30
CA VAL A 95 -10.71 -0.53 -2.30
C VAL A 95 -11.54 -0.07 -1.10
N SER A 96 -12.64 -0.74 -0.82
CA SER A 96 -13.53 -0.36 0.29
C SER A 96 -12.85 -0.53 1.65
N MET A 97 -12.15 -1.64 1.85
CA MET A 97 -11.45 -1.95 3.10
C MET A 97 -10.29 -0.98 3.35
N LEU A 98 -9.44 -0.75 2.35
CA LEU A 98 -8.32 0.18 2.47
C LEU A 98 -8.78 1.63 2.64
N LYS A 99 -9.88 2.02 2.00
CA LYS A 99 -10.52 3.32 2.25
C LYS A 99 -10.96 3.47 3.70
N GLY A 100 -11.44 2.40 4.33
CA GLY A 100 -11.74 2.35 5.77
C GLY A 100 -10.52 2.65 6.65
N ALA A 101 -9.33 2.18 6.25
CA ALA A 101 -8.05 2.50 6.90
C ALA A 101 -7.50 3.89 6.56
N GLY A 102 -8.21 4.71 5.77
CA GLY A 102 -7.68 5.96 5.22
C GLY A 102 -6.53 5.75 4.23
N MET A 103 -6.39 4.56 3.66
CA MET A 103 -5.38 4.21 2.66
C MET A 103 -6.00 4.21 1.27
N GLU A 104 -5.54 5.14 0.43
CA GLU A 104 -5.90 5.15 -0.99
C GLU A 104 -4.80 4.48 -1.82
N LEU A 105 -5.23 3.64 -2.77
CA LEU A 105 -4.35 2.97 -3.72
C LEU A 105 -4.10 3.89 -4.92
N HIS A 106 -2.83 4.08 -5.27
CA HIS A 106 -2.42 5.12 -6.21
C HIS A 106 -1.44 4.56 -7.25
N LYS A 107 -1.95 3.80 -8.22
CA LYS A 107 -1.38 3.41 -9.53
C LYS A 107 -1.89 2.00 -9.82
N TRP A 108 -2.80 1.92 -10.78
CA TRP A 108 -3.47 0.66 -11.11
C TRP A 108 -2.83 0.02 -12.34
N SER A 109 -2.58 -1.29 -12.27
CA SER A 109 -2.16 -2.10 -13.41
C SER A 109 -2.87 -3.45 -13.37
N ALA A 110 -3.39 -3.89 -14.51
CA ALA A 110 -4.13 -5.13 -14.66
C ALA A 110 -3.83 -5.77 -16.01
N SER A 111 -3.80 -7.10 -16.08
CA SER A 111 -3.71 -7.82 -17.35
C SER A 111 -4.98 -7.64 -18.21
N ASN A 112 -6.13 -7.41 -17.56
CA ASN A 112 -7.39 -7.11 -18.23
C ASN A 112 -7.85 -5.68 -17.90
N PRO A 113 -7.97 -4.78 -18.89
CA PRO A 113 -8.38 -3.39 -18.67
C PRO A 113 -9.76 -3.23 -17.99
N LEU A 114 -10.65 -4.21 -18.11
CA LEU A 114 -11.99 -4.19 -17.49
C LEU A 114 -11.95 -4.33 -15.96
N LEU A 115 -10.79 -4.64 -15.38
CA LEU A 115 -10.54 -4.67 -13.94
C LEU A 115 -9.97 -3.35 -13.40
N LEU A 116 -9.59 -2.40 -14.26
CA LEU A 116 -9.09 -1.11 -13.82
C LEU A 116 -10.27 -0.25 -13.34
N PRO A 117 -10.14 0.45 -12.19
CA PRO A 117 -11.15 1.40 -11.76
C PRO A 117 -11.24 2.59 -12.75
N ASP A 118 -12.44 3.15 -12.92
CA ASP A 118 -12.77 4.20 -13.90
C ASP A 118 -11.94 5.50 -13.77
N SER A 119 -11.15 5.64 -12.71
CA SER A 119 -10.31 6.80 -12.43
C SER A 119 -8.95 6.73 -13.12
N LYS A 120 -8.84 7.33 -14.33
CA LYS A 120 -7.69 8.02 -15.01
C LYS A 120 -6.21 7.69 -14.69
N CYS A 121 -5.85 6.64 -13.97
CA CYS A 121 -4.48 6.35 -13.54
C CYS A 121 -3.97 5.08 -14.23
N LEU A 122 -3.76 5.19 -15.54
CA LEU A 122 -3.14 4.14 -16.34
C LEU A 122 -1.62 4.24 -16.22
N VAL A 123 -0.99 3.33 -15.46
CA VAL A 123 0.44 3.09 -15.62
C VAL A 123 0.62 2.17 -16.82
N LYS A 124 1.38 2.63 -17.82
CA LYS A 124 1.65 1.88 -19.06
C LYS A 124 2.27 0.50 -18.75
N ASN A 125 1.55 -0.53 -19.19
CA ASN A 125 1.94 -1.90 -19.54
C ASN A 125 3.28 -2.44 -19.00
N LEU A 126 3.20 -3.31 -18.00
CA LEU A 126 4.15 -4.41 -17.84
C LEU A 126 3.60 -5.63 -18.60
N SER A 127 4.13 -5.89 -19.79
CA SER A 127 3.83 -7.10 -20.53
C SER A 127 4.53 -8.29 -19.86
N TYR A 128 3.77 -9.19 -19.24
CA TYR A 128 4.27 -10.50 -18.84
C TYR A 128 3.62 -11.56 -19.72
N SER A 129 4.43 -12.19 -20.57
CA SER A 129 3.98 -13.28 -21.44
C SER A 129 4.18 -14.61 -20.73
N SER A 130 3.12 -15.24 -20.24
CA SER A 130 3.06 -16.70 -20.20
C SER A 130 1.63 -17.24 -20.14
N SER A 131 1.45 -18.30 -20.91
CA SER A 131 0.23 -19.04 -21.21
C SER A 131 -0.36 -19.77 -20.00
N THR A 132 -1.44 -19.20 -19.47
CA THR A 132 -2.59 -19.72 -18.69
C THR A 132 -3.03 -18.57 -17.78
N GLU A 133 -3.90 -17.69 -18.29
CA GLU A 133 -4.02 -16.30 -17.81
C GLU A 133 -4.76 -16.17 -16.47
N THR A 134 -4.03 -16.26 -15.36
CA THR A 134 -4.46 -15.65 -14.09
C THR A 134 -4.51 -14.13 -14.28
N LYS A 135 -5.63 -13.48 -13.93
CA LYS A 135 -5.75 -12.02 -14.09
C LYS A 135 -5.09 -11.30 -12.92
N THR A 136 -3.83 -10.91 -13.10
CA THR A 136 -3.05 -10.20 -12.08
C THR A 136 -3.43 -8.72 -11.99
N LEU A 137 -3.58 -8.23 -10.76
CA LEU A 137 -3.75 -6.85 -10.34
C LEU A 137 -2.53 -6.44 -9.51
N ARG A 138 -1.86 -5.37 -9.93
CA ARG A 138 -0.73 -4.79 -9.20
C ARG A 138 -1.04 -3.36 -8.82
N LEU A 139 -0.71 -3.01 -7.58
CA LEU A 139 -0.98 -1.71 -6.97
C LEU A 139 0.27 -1.13 -6.33
N LEU A 140 0.34 0.20 -6.28
CA LEU A 140 1.38 1.03 -5.67
C LEU A 140 0.73 2.21 -4.91
#